data_AF-K1PUS9-F1
#
_entry.id   AF-K1PUS9-F1
#
_cell.length_a   1.000
_cell.length_b   1.000
_cell.length_c   1.000
_cell.angle_alpha   90.00
_cell.angle_beta   90.00
_cell.angle_gamma   90.00
#
_symmetry.space_group_name_H-M   'P 1'
#
loop_
_entity.id
_entity.type
_entity.pdbx_description
1 polymer ?
#
loop_
_entity_poly.entity_id
_entity_poly.type
_entity_poly.pdbx_seq_one_letter_code
_entity_poly.pdbx_strand_id
1 'polypeptide(L)' 'MDDINFRKATVDDSDIVYRLLKDMREGEGRLDAFVITPEEFKRDGFGENKCFEAVIVENKNS' A
#
# COMPACT_ATOMS: atom_id res chain seq x y z
N MET A 1 19.38 -7.38 -15.34
CA MET A 1 18.91 -6.22 -14.56
C MET A 1 17.40 -6.27 -14.68
N ASP A 2 16.70 -6.48 -13.58
CA ASP A 2 15.24 -6.58 -13.64
C ASP A 2 14.67 -5.28 -14.21
N ASP A 3 13.76 -5.41 -15.17
CA ASP A 3 13.13 -4.26 -15.80
C ASP A 3 11.99 -3.79 -14.88
N ILE A 4 12.35 -2.90 -13.97
CA ILE A 4 11.49 -2.39 -12.90
C ILE A 4 10.86 -1.06 -13.35
N ASN A 5 9.56 -0.91 -13.13
CA ASN A 5 8.84 0.34 -13.30
C ASN A 5 8.48 0.94 -11.93
N PHE A 6 8.69 2.25 -11.79
CA PHE A 6 8.28 3.03 -10.63
C PHE A 6 7.13 3.95 -11.05
N ARG A 7 5.99 3.86 -10.38
CA ARG A 7 4.84 4.73 -10.66
C ARG A 7 4.14 5.17 -9.39
N LYS A 8 3.42 6.29 -9.45
CA LYS A 8 2.52 6.70 -8.38
C LYS A 8 1.42 5.66 -8.22
N ALA A 9 1.10 5.32 -6.97
CA ALA A 9 -0.04 4.44 -6.68
C ALA A 9 -1.37 5.12 -7.06
N THR A 10 -2.28 4.34 -7.63
CA THR A 10 -3.67 4.72 -7.90
C THR A 10 -4.59 4.06 -6.87
N VAL A 11 -5.86 4.45 -6.86
CA VAL A 11 -6.86 3.87 -5.96
C VAL A 11 -7.02 2.36 -6.14
N ASP A 12 -6.71 1.83 -7.34
CA ASP A 12 -6.77 0.40 -7.64
C ASP A 12 -5.66 -0.38 -6.92
N ASP A 13 -4.57 0.29 -6.52
CA ASP A 13 -3.49 -0.31 -5.73
C ASP A 13 -3.80 -0.34 -4.22
N SER A 14 -4.92 0.25 -3.77
CA SER A 14 -5.20 0.40 -2.33
C SER A 14 -5.20 -0.94 -1.57
N ASP A 15 -5.78 -1.98 -2.18
CA ASP A 15 -5.86 -3.32 -1.56
C ASP A 15 -4.49 -3.98 -1.43
N ILE A 16 -3.64 -3.90 -2.47
CA ILE A 16 -2.30 -4.52 -2.43
C ILE A 16 -1.39 -3.77 -1.46
N VAL A 17 -1.44 -2.44 -1.42
CA VAL A 17 -0.64 -1.65 -0.47
C VAL A 17 -1.08 -1.93 0.96
N TYR A 18 -2.39 -1.99 1.23
CA TYR A 18 -2.91 -2.32 2.55
C TYR A 18 -2.42 -3.68 3.03
N ARG A 19 -2.50 -4.71 2.17
CA ARG A 19 -2.04 -6.05 2.48
C ARG A 19 -0.54 -6.11 2.75
N LEU A 20 0.28 -5.47 1.92
CA LEU A 20 1.73 -5.43 2.12
C LEU A 20 2.11 -4.80 3.45
N LEU A 21 1.43 -3.72 3.86
CA LEU A 21 1.67 -3.08 5.16
C LEU A 21 1.22 -3.98 6.32
N LYS A 22 0.10 -4.68 6.17
CA LYS A 22 -0.38 -5.64 7.18
C LYS A 22 0.60 -6.80 7.35
N ASP A 23 1.03 -7.40 6.23
CA ASP A 23 1.98 -8.52 6.20
C ASP A 23 3.33 -8.09 6.82
N MET A 24 3.78 -6.86 6.56
CA MET A 24 4.96 -6.28 7.20
C MET A 24 4.82 -6.20 8.73
N ARG A 25 3.66 -5.74 9.24
CA ARG A 25 3.42 -5.66 10.70
C ARG A 25 3.29 -7.03 11.34
N GLU A 26 2.71 -8.00 10.64
CA GLU A 26 2.70 -9.39 11.07
C GLU A 26 4.12 -9.95 11.18
N GLY A 27 4.97 -9.72 10.18
CA GLY A 27 6.39 -10.11 10.21
C GLY A 27 7.19 -9.45 11.33
N GLU A 28 6.82 -8.24 11.75
CA GLU A 28 7.41 -7.54 12.91
C GLU A 28 6.88 -8.05 14.27
N GLY A 29 5.87 -8.93 14.28
CA GLY A 29 5.18 -9.33 15.51
C GLY A 29 4.34 -8.21 16.14
N ARG A 30 3.90 -7.23 15.34
CA ARG A 30 3.20 -6.00 15.76
C ARG A 30 1.85 -5.82 15.08
N LEU A 31 1.19 -6.92 14.74
CA LEU A 31 -0.10 -6.90 14.04
C LEU A 31 -1.20 -6.22 14.87
N ASP A 32 -1.10 -6.28 16.19
CA ASP A 32 -1.96 -5.59 17.15
C ASP A 32 -1.95 -4.06 16.99
N ALA A 33 -0.83 -3.49 16.52
CA ALA A 33 -0.72 -2.07 16.23
C ALA A 33 -1.32 -1.68 14.86
N PHE A 34 -1.68 -2.65 14.02
CA PHE A 34 -2.29 -2.40 12.71
C PHE A 34 -3.81 -2.28 12.83
N VAL A 35 -4.26 -1.14 13.34
CA VAL A 35 -5.67 -0.89 13.70
C VAL A 35 -6.50 -0.23 12.59
N ILE A 36 -5.87 0.17 11.48
CA ILE A 36 -6.55 0.83 10.36
C ILE A 36 -7.39 -0.17 9.55
N THR A 37 -8.61 0.21 9.19
CA THR A 37 -9.47 -0.59 8.30
C THR A 37 -9.12 -0.36 6.82
N PRO A 38 -9.49 -1.27 5.90
CA PRO A 38 -9.31 -1.06 4.46
C PRO A 38 -10.00 0.21 3.95
N GLU A 39 -11.19 0.52 4.47
CA GLU A 39 -11.96 1.70 4.09
C GLU A 39 -11.28 3.00 4.53
N GLU A 40 -10.76 3.03 5.76
CA GLU A 40 -9.99 4.18 6.27
C GLU A 40 -8.68 4.34 5.51
N PHE A 41 -7.97 3.26 5.25
CA PHE A 41 -6.73 3.29 4.47
C PHE A 41 -6.96 3.85 3.07
N LYS A 42 -8.01 3.40 2.40
CA LYS A 42 -8.39 3.87 1.07
C LYS A 42 -8.76 5.36 1.08
N ARG A 43 -9.56 5.80 2.07
CA ARG A 43 -9.93 7.21 2.24
C ARG A 43 -8.68 8.08 2.47
N ASP A 44 -7.80 7.66 3.35
CA ASP A 44 -6.66 8.46 3.80
C ASP A 44 -5.50 8.47 2.78
N GLY A 45 -5.37 7.45 1.92
CA GLY A 45 -4.34 7.42 0.87
C GLY A 45 -4.81 7.90 -0.50
N PHE A 46 -6.09 7.70 -0.81
CA PHE A 46 -6.62 7.81 -2.17
C PHE A 46 -7.90 8.66 -2.28
N GLY A 47 -8.44 9.15 -1.16
CA GLY A 47 -9.53 10.14 -1.14
C GLY A 47 -9.08 11.56 -1.45
N GLU A 48 -9.99 12.52 -1.27
CA GLU A 48 -9.73 13.95 -1.56
C GLU A 48 -8.70 14.58 -0.61
N ASN A 49 -8.75 14.23 0.69
CA ASN A 49 -7.86 14.77 1.72
C ASN A 49 -6.85 13.71 2.16
N LYS A 50 -5.77 13.57 1.40
CA LYS A 50 -4.78 12.51 1.59
C LYS A 50 -3.86 12.79 2.78
N CYS A 51 -3.65 11.76 3.60
CA CYS A 51 -2.70 11.71 4.69
C CYS A 51 -1.34 11.14 4.26
N PHE A 52 -1.28 10.39 3.16
CA PHE A 52 -0.05 9.79 2.65
C PHE A 52 -0.06 9.65 1.12
N GLU A 53 1.12 9.42 0.55
CA GLU A 53 1.29 8.98 -0.83
C GLU A 53 2.07 7.66 -0.87
N ALA A 54 1.82 6.85 -1.91
CA ALA A 54 2.53 5.59 -2.13
C ALA A 54 3.12 5.52 -3.55
N VAL A 55 4.26 4.85 -3.67
CA VAL A 55 4.93 4.54 -4.94
C VAL A 55 4.89 3.03 -5.13
N ILE A 56 4.44 2.58 -6.29
CA ILE A 56 4.45 1.17 -6.68
C ILE A 56 5.73 0.88 -7.44
N VAL A 57 6.35 -0.24 -7.08
CA VAL A 57 7.48 -0.84 -7.77
C VAL A 57 6.97 -2.15 -8.36
N GLU A 58 6.90 -2.23 -9.68
CA GLU A 58 6.36 -3.39 -10.39
C GLU A 58 7.37 -3.88 -11.45
N ASN A 59 7.40 -5.19 -11.68
CA ASN A 59 8.14 -5.75 -12.80
C ASN A 59 7.37 -5.47 -14.10
N LYS A 60 8.04 -4.98 -15.15
CA LYS A 60 7.39 -4.69 -16.43
C LYS A 60 6.83 -5.93 -17.15
N ASN A 61 7.21 -7.12 -16.71
CA ASN A 61 6.87 -8.41 -17.35
C ASN A 61 5.89 -9.25 -16.51
N SER A 62 5.19 -8.66 -15.54
CA SER A 62 4.19 -9.35 -14.69
C SER A 62 2.79 -8.80 -14.90
#